data_AF-A0A7Y0LWU5-F1
#
_entry.id   AF-A0A7Y0LWU5-F1
#
_cell.length_a   1.000
_cell.length_b   1.000
_cell.length_c   1.000
_cell.angle_alpha   90.00
_cell.angle_beta   90.00
_cell.angle_gamma   90.00
#
_symmetry.space_group_name_H-M   'P 1'
#
loop_
_entity.id
_entity.type
_entity.pdbx_description
1 polymer ?
#
loop_
_entity_poly.entity_id
_entity_poly.type
_entity_poly.pdbx_seq_one_letter_code
_entity_poly.pdbx_strand_id
1 'polypeptide(L)'
;MAARGVDPRFARSVALWMRAYPRRWRTARGAELVEVLVDLAPRDATRLARREVLGLVRGGWATRWREHPPVGPWVLYRFFDRRLPQPYRPWAYDDIQGAVYPVRQYLTTQWWMVPFFTVVNGWPPPRWFLAFFVALLLGSLVIGSGYRRGQALLKHAQLRHGEPLVPGALVQVYAPRQRVDARTGLPGAVGLLLALGLLTFTAVAAAPKIILLVWEPVPSPAPPGYVGGIQSLVGPVGDDRVVWLTVLAVALAVGMVGAVVGHRRLRRLLPLGVDQVHRELRPLGVRGVLRLAYWVAVGATVAWLEISGRLVLWLSVPIGVGVAVLLPTFLLATAVVRGLPDGGTSIALADVWWIASRGRTPEPDRPAVELCPYPGFVPNPLPNLSEPPLIGL
;
A
#
# COMPACT_ATOMS: atom_id res chain seq x y z
N MET A 1 -50.48 -1.09 -4.13
CA MET A 1 -49.76 -0.23 -3.17
C MET A 1 -48.78 0.64 -3.95
N ALA A 2 -49.13 1.90 -4.20
CA ALA A 2 -48.26 2.82 -4.93
C ALA A 2 -47.07 3.20 -4.04
N ALA A 3 -45.85 3.02 -4.53
CA ALA A 3 -44.63 3.45 -3.85
C ALA A 3 -44.76 4.96 -3.55
N ARG A 4 -44.85 5.33 -2.26
CA ARG A 4 -44.83 6.74 -1.85
C ARG A 4 -43.53 7.33 -2.38
N GLY A 5 -43.65 8.38 -3.19
CA GLY A 5 -42.52 9.08 -3.81
C GLY A 5 -41.69 9.84 -2.78
N VAL A 6 -40.89 9.12 -1.99
CA VAL A 6 -39.95 9.73 -1.07
C VAL A 6 -38.74 10.23 -1.83
N ASP A 7 -38.33 11.48 -1.56
CA ASP A 7 -37.21 12.12 -2.22
C ASP A 7 -35.94 11.23 -2.06
N PRO A 8 -35.25 10.85 -3.16
CA PRO A 8 -33.98 10.13 -3.12
C PRO A 8 -32.90 10.77 -2.23
N ARG A 9 -33.03 12.06 -1.88
CA ARG A 9 -32.19 12.75 -0.90
C ARG A 9 -32.38 12.23 0.52
N PHE A 10 -33.59 11.83 0.92
CA PHE A 10 -33.86 11.28 2.25
C PHE A 10 -33.14 9.94 2.45
N ALA A 11 -33.32 9.00 1.50
CA ALA A 11 -32.63 7.71 1.53
C ALA A 11 -31.10 7.86 1.57
N ARG A 12 -30.54 8.85 0.86
CA ARG A 12 -29.10 9.19 0.95
C ARG A 12 -28.69 9.71 2.32
N SER A 13 -29.53 10.52 2.97
CA SER A 13 -29.31 10.99 4.34
C SER A 13 -29.30 9.83 5.34
N VAL A 14 -30.28 8.92 5.24
CA VAL A 14 -30.33 7.70 6.07
C VAL A 14 -29.09 6.84 5.86
N ALA A 15 -28.73 6.55 4.61
CA ALA A 15 -27.56 5.74 4.26
C ALA A 15 -26.24 6.35 4.77
N LEU A 16 -26.14 7.68 4.83
CA LEU A 16 -25.00 8.38 5.41
C LEU A 16 -24.86 8.09 6.90
N TRP A 17 -25.93 8.29 7.67
CA TRP A 17 -25.91 8.13 9.13
C TRP A 17 -25.87 6.67 9.58
N MET A 18 -26.43 5.76 8.77
CA MET A 18 -26.32 4.32 8.98
C MET A 18 -24.87 3.85 9.00
N ARG A 19 -23.89 4.60 8.47
CA ARG A 19 -22.46 4.27 8.59
C ARG A 19 -21.99 4.09 10.05
N ALA A 20 -22.76 4.53 11.04
CA ALA A 20 -22.58 4.21 12.45
C ALA A 20 -22.74 2.71 12.77
N TYR A 21 -23.56 1.97 12.03
CA TYR A 21 -23.75 0.52 12.21
C TYR A 21 -22.57 -0.29 11.63
N PRO A 22 -22.34 -1.53 12.10
CA PRO A 22 -21.42 -2.47 11.48
C PRO A 22 -21.77 -2.70 9.99
N ARG A 23 -20.77 -3.02 9.16
CA ARG A 23 -20.97 -3.18 7.71
C ARG A 23 -21.91 -4.35 7.43
N ARG A 24 -21.65 -5.50 8.05
CA ARG A 24 -22.51 -6.68 7.96
C ARG A 24 -23.96 -6.42 8.35
N TRP A 25 -24.17 -5.63 9.41
CA TRP A 25 -25.51 -5.27 9.89
C TRP A 25 -26.27 -4.47 8.83
N ARG A 26 -25.60 -3.51 8.19
CA ARG A 26 -26.20 -2.74 7.10
C ARG A 26 -26.52 -3.57 5.87
N THR A 27 -25.69 -4.55 5.54
CA THR A 27 -25.97 -5.44 4.41
C THR A 27 -27.20 -6.31 4.68
N ALA A 28 -27.36 -6.81 5.90
CA ALA A 28 -28.46 -7.69 6.27
C ALA A 28 -29.78 -6.95 6.54
N ARG A 29 -29.74 -5.82 7.25
CA ARG A 29 -30.93 -5.13 7.78
C ARG A 29 -31.09 -3.70 7.29
N GLY A 30 -30.18 -3.26 6.42
CA GLY A 30 -30.11 -1.85 6.05
C GLY A 30 -31.25 -1.39 5.16
N ALA A 31 -31.68 -2.24 4.23
CA ALA A 31 -32.84 -1.96 3.38
C ALA A 31 -34.12 -1.84 4.22
N GLU A 32 -34.38 -2.83 5.10
CA GLU A 32 -35.51 -2.82 6.02
C GLU A 32 -35.53 -1.55 6.89
N LEU A 33 -34.38 -1.14 7.44
CA LEU A 33 -34.32 0.07 8.26
C LEU A 33 -34.61 1.33 7.45
N VAL A 34 -34.11 1.40 6.20
CA VAL A 34 -34.39 2.53 5.31
C VAL A 34 -35.88 2.59 5.01
N GLU A 35 -36.53 1.47 4.69
CA GLU A 35 -37.97 1.39 4.43
C GLU A 35 -38.79 1.84 5.64
N VAL A 36 -38.47 1.33 6.85
CA VAL A 36 -39.15 1.75 8.08
C VAL A 36 -39.00 3.26 8.32
N LEU A 37 -37.81 3.82 8.12
CA LEU A 37 -37.58 5.25 8.29
C LEU A 37 -38.27 6.10 7.21
N VAL A 38 -38.40 5.56 6.00
CA VAL A 38 -39.12 6.17 4.87
C VAL A 38 -40.63 6.19 5.14
N ASP A 39 -41.17 5.13 5.72
CA ASP A 39 -42.60 5.03 6.07
C ASP A 39 -43.00 5.96 7.23
N LEU A 40 -42.07 6.21 8.15
CA LEU A 40 -42.25 7.12 9.28
C LEU A 40 -41.98 8.59 8.90
N ALA A 41 -41.30 8.85 7.79
CA ALA A 41 -40.94 10.21 7.39
C ALA A 41 -42.17 11.00 6.86
N PRO A 42 -42.27 12.30 7.17
CA PRO A 42 -43.22 13.19 6.49
C PRO A 42 -43.03 13.15 4.97
N ARG A 43 -44.12 13.32 4.20
CA ARG A 43 -44.12 13.20 2.72
C ARG A 43 -43.08 14.09 2.03
N ASP A 44 -42.76 15.23 2.63
CA ASP A 44 -41.83 16.22 2.07
C ASP A 44 -40.45 16.21 2.75
N ALA A 45 -40.15 15.20 3.57
CA ALA A 45 -38.88 15.11 4.28
C ALA A 45 -37.74 14.77 3.32
N THR A 46 -36.75 15.66 3.23
CA THR A 46 -35.55 15.45 2.40
C THR A 46 -34.34 14.97 3.22
N ARG A 47 -34.40 15.07 4.55
CA ARG A 47 -33.33 14.71 5.50
C ARG A 47 -33.92 14.20 6.81
N LEU A 48 -33.17 13.33 7.51
CA LEU A 48 -33.49 12.90 8.88
C LEU A 48 -33.45 14.08 9.85
N ALA A 49 -34.40 14.13 10.79
CA ALA A 49 -34.38 15.11 11.86
C ALA A 49 -33.17 14.86 12.79
N ARG A 50 -32.62 15.93 13.40
CA ARG A 50 -31.43 15.82 14.26
C ARG A 50 -31.58 14.78 15.38
N ARG A 51 -32.77 14.69 15.97
CA ARG A 51 -33.08 13.72 17.04
C ARG A 51 -33.02 12.28 16.52
N GLU A 52 -33.55 12.03 15.32
CA GLU A 52 -33.52 10.71 14.67
C GLU A 52 -32.10 10.33 14.28
N VAL A 53 -31.32 11.29 13.76
CA VAL A 53 -29.88 11.12 13.50
C VAL A 53 -29.15 10.68 14.77
N LEU A 54 -29.36 11.37 15.89
CA LEU A 54 -28.74 11.01 17.17
C LEU A 54 -29.17 9.62 17.64
N GLY A 55 -30.46 9.29 17.54
CA GLY A 55 -30.97 7.96 17.86
C GLY A 55 -30.34 6.87 17.01
N LEU A 56 -30.24 7.10 15.70
CA LEU A 56 -29.64 6.17 14.74
C LEU A 56 -28.14 5.98 14.99
N VAL A 57 -27.40 7.07 15.24
CA VAL A 57 -25.96 7.02 15.55
C VAL A 57 -25.72 6.29 16.88
N ARG A 58 -26.48 6.62 17.92
CA ARG A 58 -26.40 5.96 19.23
C ARG A 58 -26.74 4.47 19.12
N GLY A 59 -27.78 4.12 18.37
CA GLY A 59 -28.14 2.73 18.07
C GLY A 59 -27.00 1.98 17.38
N GLY A 60 -26.42 2.55 16.33
CA GLY A 60 -25.29 1.94 15.62
C GLY A 60 -24.04 1.76 16.47
N TRP A 61 -23.72 2.75 17.32
CA TRP A 61 -22.62 2.64 18.28
C TRP A 61 -22.88 1.58 19.35
N ALA A 62 -24.10 1.52 19.88
CA ALA A 62 -24.50 0.50 20.83
C ALA A 62 -24.40 -0.90 20.21
N THR A 63 -24.80 -1.09 18.95
CA THR A 63 -24.62 -2.36 18.23
C THR A 63 -23.14 -2.74 18.12
N ARG A 64 -22.26 -1.80 17.73
CA ARG A 64 -20.81 -2.06 17.69
C ARG A 64 -20.22 -2.43 19.04
N TRP A 65 -20.72 -1.80 20.11
CA TRP A 65 -20.26 -2.06 21.47
C TRP A 65 -20.69 -3.44 21.97
N ARG A 66 -21.94 -3.84 21.71
CA ARG A 66 -22.44 -5.19 22.09
C ARG A 66 -21.68 -6.31 21.39
N GLU A 67 -21.23 -6.07 20.16
CA GLU A 67 -20.47 -7.03 19.36
C GLU A 67 -18.95 -6.89 19.55
N HIS A 68 -18.49 -6.01 20.42
CA HIS A 68 -17.07 -5.76 20.66
C HIS A 68 -16.44 -6.96 21.38
N PRO A 69 -15.21 -7.37 21.01
CA PRO A 69 -14.49 -8.40 21.76
C PRO A 69 -14.19 -7.95 23.21
N PRO A 70 -14.01 -8.89 24.15
CA PRO A 70 -13.51 -8.56 25.48
C PRO A 70 -12.15 -7.86 25.38
N VAL A 71 -11.82 -7.03 26.36
CA VAL A 71 -10.66 -6.13 26.32
C VAL A 71 -9.34 -6.89 26.08
N GLY A 72 -9.12 -8.01 26.77
CA GLY A 72 -7.89 -8.82 26.63
C GLY A 72 -7.63 -9.30 25.18
N PRO A 73 -8.53 -10.11 24.59
CA PRO A 73 -8.45 -10.51 23.19
C PRO A 73 -8.33 -9.34 22.22
N TRP A 74 -9.02 -8.22 22.49
CA TRP A 74 -8.93 -7.02 21.66
C TRP A 74 -7.53 -6.37 21.70
N VAL A 75 -6.91 -6.24 22.88
CA VAL A 75 -5.53 -5.74 23.04
C VAL A 75 -4.54 -6.64 22.31
N LEU A 76 -4.66 -7.96 22.49
CA LEU A 76 -3.80 -8.94 21.82
C LEU A 76 -3.94 -8.87 20.30
N TYR A 77 -5.16 -8.71 19.79
CA TYR A 77 -5.40 -8.47 18.38
C TYR A 77 -4.74 -7.18 17.89
N ARG A 78 -4.89 -6.09 18.65
CA ARG A 78 -4.49 -4.77 18.18
C ARG A 78 -2.98 -4.54 18.23
N PHE A 79 -2.31 -4.95 19.30
CA PHE A 79 -0.90 -4.64 19.52
C PHE A 79 0.05 -5.80 19.23
N PHE A 80 -0.45 -7.03 19.24
CA PHE A 80 0.35 -8.24 19.06
C PHE A 80 -0.06 -9.07 17.85
N ASP A 81 -0.98 -8.53 17.02
CA ASP A 81 -1.50 -9.18 15.82
C ASP A 81 -1.97 -10.63 16.10
N ARG A 82 -2.52 -10.87 17.30
CA ARG A 82 -3.09 -12.16 17.70
C ARG A 82 -4.50 -12.31 17.14
N ARG A 83 -4.85 -13.52 16.77
CA ARG A 83 -6.15 -13.80 16.18
C ARG A 83 -7.27 -13.75 17.22
N LEU A 84 -8.40 -13.15 16.86
CA LEU A 84 -9.59 -13.11 17.71
C LEU A 84 -10.30 -14.49 17.77
N PRO A 85 -10.93 -14.82 18.92
CA PRO A 85 -11.81 -15.99 19.04
C PRO A 85 -12.92 -16.00 17.99
N GLN A 86 -13.39 -17.19 17.61
CA GLN A 86 -14.36 -17.38 16.52
C GLN A 86 -15.59 -16.45 16.60
N PRO A 87 -16.25 -16.24 17.77
CA PRO A 87 -17.44 -15.39 17.85
C PRO A 87 -17.20 -13.93 17.45
N TYR A 88 -15.96 -13.44 17.55
CA TYR A 88 -15.59 -12.04 17.31
C TYR A 88 -14.94 -11.80 15.93
N ARG A 89 -14.83 -12.83 15.07
CA ARG A 89 -14.28 -12.65 13.72
C ARG A 89 -15.13 -11.79 12.80
N PRO A 90 -16.48 -11.82 12.87
CA PRO A 90 -17.31 -10.86 12.13
C PRO A 90 -16.99 -9.40 12.52
N TRP A 91 -16.66 -9.17 13.80
CA TRP A 91 -16.19 -7.85 14.25
C TRP A 91 -14.82 -7.51 13.65
N ALA A 92 -13.87 -8.46 13.64
CA ALA A 92 -12.55 -8.27 13.02
C ALA A 92 -12.65 -7.94 11.53
N TYR A 93 -13.53 -8.65 10.81
CA TYR A 93 -13.81 -8.39 9.40
C TYR A 93 -14.26 -6.94 9.17
N ASP A 94 -15.23 -6.47 9.95
CA ASP A 94 -15.71 -5.09 9.87
C ASP A 94 -14.64 -4.05 10.26
N ASP A 95 -13.78 -4.38 11.24
CA ASP A 95 -12.64 -3.54 11.63
C ASP A 95 -11.64 -3.39 10.48
N ILE A 96 -11.25 -4.49 9.82
CA ILE A 96 -10.27 -4.54 8.72
C ILE A 96 -10.80 -3.83 7.46
N GLN A 97 -12.08 -4.04 7.17
CA GLN A 97 -12.79 -3.41 6.07
C GLN A 97 -13.07 -1.91 6.30
N GLY A 98 -12.90 -1.43 7.53
CA GLY A 98 -13.10 -0.03 7.90
C GLY A 98 -12.15 0.94 7.18
N ALA A 99 -12.66 2.12 6.83
CA ALA A 99 -11.88 3.17 6.14
C ALA A 99 -10.61 3.58 6.92
N VAL A 100 -10.72 3.63 8.24
CA VAL A 100 -9.63 4.01 9.17
C VAL A 100 -8.73 2.85 9.57
N TYR A 101 -8.96 1.64 9.07
CA TYR A 101 -8.14 0.47 9.40
C TYR A 101 -6.63 0.68 9.16
N PRO A 102 -6.18 1.24 8.01
CA PRO A 102 -4.75 1.40 7.76
C PRO A 102 -4.09 2.36 8.77
N VAL A 103 -4.78 3.43 9.15
CA VAL A 103 -4.35 4.36 10.21
C VAL A 103 -4.21 3.62 11.52
N ARG A 104 -5.25 2.91 11.95
CA ARG A 104 -5.25 2.16 13.21
C ARG A 104 -4.15 1.10 13.23
N GLN A 105 -4.04 0.31 12.18
CA GLN A 105 -3.01 -0.72 12.05
C GLN A 105 -1.61 -0.12 12.11
N TYR A 106 -1.38 1.01 11.42
CA TYR A 106 -0.10 1.70 11.49
C TYR A 106 0.22 2.17 12.91
N LEU A 107 -0.68 2.93 13.54
CA LEU A 107 -0.47 3.44 14.91
C LEU A 107 -0.21 2.31 15.91
N THR A 108 -0.87 1.18 15.73
CA THR A 108 -0.78 0.02 16.63
C THR A 108 0.34 -0.93 16.29
N THR A 109 0.94 -0.83 15.10
CA THR A 109 2.23 -1.49 14.80
C THR A 109 3.40 -0.64 15.27
N GLN A 110 3.26 0.68 15.24
CA GLN A 110 4.32 1.64 15.57
C GLN A 110 4.25 2.19 17.00
N TRP A 111 3.36 1.67 17.84
CA TRP A 111 3.15 2.16 19.20
C TRP A 111 4.42 2.18 20.05
N TRP A 112 5.31 1.19 19.84
CA TRP A 112 6.57 1.04 20.56
C TRP A 112 7.63 2.07 20.16
N MET A 113 7.51 2.70 18.99
CA MET A 113 8.48 3.71 18.55
C MET A 113 8.45 4.94 19.47
N VAL A 114 7.27 5.38 19.91
CA VAL A 114 7.17 6.58 20.77
C VAL A 114 7.96 6.42 22.08
N PRO A 115 7.75 5.37 22.90
CA PRO A 115 8.55 5.20 24.11
C PRO A 115 10.03 4.96 23.78
N PHE A 116 10.35 4.20 22.72
CA PHE A 116 11.74 3.98 22.31
C PHE A 116 12.46 5.31 22.01
N PHE A 117 11.88 6.17 21.18
CA PHE A 117 12.47 7.44 20.82
C PHE A 117 12.54 8.41 21.99
N THR A 118 11.54 8.41 22.88
CA THR A 118 11.56 9.20 24.12
C THR A 118 12.69 8.78 25.05
N VAL A 119 12.96 7.47 25.18
CA VAL A 119 14.07 6.96 26.00
C VAL A 119 15.43 7.31 25.38
N VAL A 120 15.57 7.20 24.05
CA VAL A 120 16.85 7.44 23.36
C VAL A 120 17.18 8.93 23.19
N ASN A 121 16.19 9.79 22.95
CA ASN A 121 16.41 11.20 22.61
C ASN A 121 15.92 12.18 23.68
N GLY A 122 15.31 11.69 24.76
CA GLY A 122 14.65 12.51 25.76
C GLY A 122 13.24 12.99 25.33
N TRP A 123 12.55 13.64 26.27
CA TRP A 123 11.23 14.25 26.05
C TRP A 123 11.35 15.79 26.00
N PRO A 124 10.66 16.47 25.05
CA PRO A 124 9.79 15.93 24.00
C PRO A 124 10.57 15.40 22.78
N PRO A 125 9.97 14.50 21.97
CA PRO A 125 10.62 14.04 20.74
C PRO A 125 10.86 15.22 19.79
N PRO A 126 11.95 15.18 19.01
CA PRO A 126 12.30 16.28 18.12
C PRO A 126 11.23 16.48 17.03
N ARG A 127 10.96 17.72 16.61
CA ARG A 127 9.88 18.05 15.65
C ARG A 127 9.97 17.30 14.32
N TRP A 128 11.18 17.01 13.85
CA TRP A 128 11.39 16.23 12.62
C TRP A 128 10.88 14.79 12.76
N PHE A 129 10.95 14.19 13.96
CA PHE A 129 10.44 12.85 14.23
C PHE A 129 8.91 12.82 14.09
N LEU A 130 8.21 13.82 14.62
CA LEU A 130 6.76 13.95 14.45
C LEU A 130 6.38 14.09 12.97
N ALA A 131 7.09 14.94 12.22
CA ALA A 131 6.87 15.11 10.79
C ALA A 131 7.09 13.80 10.01
N PHE A 132 8.15 13.06 10.33
CA PHE A 132 8.43 11.75 9.76
C PHE A 132 7.32 10.73 10.08
N PHE A 133 6.85 10.69 11.33
CA PHE A 133 5.78 9.79 11.75
C PHE A 133 4.45 10.08 11.04
N VAL A 134 4.11 11.36 10.89
CA VAL A 134 2.94 11.79 10.10
C VAL A 134 3.10 11.41 8.63
N ALA A 135 4.28 11.62 8.04
CA ALA A 135 4.54 11.23 6.66
C ALA A 135 4.37 9.72 6.44
N LEU A 136 4.91 8.89 7.33
CA LEU A 136 4.74 7.43 7.30
C LEU A 136 3.28 7.01 7.52
N LEU A 137 2.56 7.67 8.44
CA LEU A 137 1.14 7.43 8.67
C LEU A 137 0.33 7.68 7.38
N LEU A 138 0.58 8.82 6.72
CA LEU A 138 -0.05 9.14 5.43
C LEU A 138 0.36 8.12 4.36
N GLY A 139 1.62 7.68 4.35
CA GLY A 139 2.10 6.63 3.44
C GLY A 139 1.39 5.30 3.63
N SER A 140 1.08 4.94 4.87
CA SER A 140 0.36 3.70 5.18
C SER A 140 -1.04 3.65 4.54
N LEU A 141 -1.71 4.80 4.42
CA LEU A 141 -3.02 4.93 3.77
C LEU A 141 -2.95 4.62 2.27
N VAL A 142 -1.83 4.96 1.65
CA VAL A 142 -1.66 4.97 0.19
C VAL A 142 -0.92 3.72 -0.32
N ILE A 143 0.11 3.26 0.38
CA ILE A 143 1.03 2.20 -0.08
C ILE A 143 0.61 0.80 0.38
N GLY A 144 0.00 0.68 1.56
CA GLY A 144 -0.20 -0.62 2.20
C GLY A 144 -1.64 -1.11 2.27
N SER A 145 -2.63 -0.25 2.00
CA SER A 145 -4.00 -0.51 2.46
C SER A 145 -4.64 -1.76 1.85
N GLY A 146 -4.45 -2.06 0.57
CA GLY A 146 -5.00 -3.27 -0.06
C GLY A 146 -4.32 -4.56 0.40
N TYR A 147 -2.99 -4.63 0.25
CA TYR A 147 -2.22 -5.83 0.61
C TYR A 147 -2.30 -6.15 2.10
N ARG A 148 -2.11 -5.16 2.98
CA ARG A 148 -2.20 -5.37 4.44
C ARG A 148 -3.61 -5.79 4.86
N ARG A 149 -4.66 -5.26 4.22
CA ARG A 149 -6.03 -5.72 4.47
C ARG A 149 -6.24 -7.16 4.03
N GLY A 150 -5.78 -7.55 2.83
CA GLY A 150 -5.88 -8.93 2.36
C GLY A 150 -5.21 -9.91 3.32
N GLN A 151 -3.96 -9.61 3.72
CA GLN A 151 -3.23 -10.42 4.70
C GLN A 151 -3.92 -10.47 6.07
N ALA A 152 -4.41 -9.33 6.57
CA ALA A 152 -5.15 -9.29 7.83
C ALA A 152 -6.47 -10.08 7.76
N LEU A 153 -7.18 -10.02 6.63
CA LEU A 153 -8.40 -10.78 6.40
C LEU A 153 -8.11 -12.29 6.40
N LEU A 154 -7.10 -12.74 5.66
CA LEU A 154 -6.66 -14.15 5.66
C LEU A 154 -6.29 -14.61 7.07
N LYS A 155 -5.54 -13.78 7.81
CA LYS A 155 -5.11 -14.14 9.17
C LYS A 155 -6.27 -14.20 10.17
N HIS A 156 -7.13 -13.19 10.17
CA HIS A 156 -8.10 -12.96 11.26
C HIS A 156 -9.52 -13.44 10.95
N ALA A 157 -9.93 -13.46 9.68
CA ALA A 157 -11.31 -13.66 9.28
C ALA A 157 -11.58 -15.00 8.57
N GLN A 158 -10.54 -15.65 8.01
CA GLN A 158 -10.65 -16.94 7.34
C GLN A 158 -11.21 -18.05 8.26
N LEU A 159 -12.02 -18.98 7.76
CA LEU A 159 -12.40 -20.18 8.52
C LEU A 159 -11.17 -21.09 8.82
N ARG A 160 -11.10 -21.72 10.00
CA ARG A 160 -10.08 -22.76 10.30
C ARG A 160 -10.61 -24.16 9.99
N HIS A 161 -9.68 -25.08 9.78
CA HIS A 161 -9.99 -26.50 9.74
C HIS A 161 -10.72 -26.92 11.03
N GLY A 162 -11.81 -27.67 10.87
CA GLY A 162 -12.66 -28.14 11.98
C GLY A 162 -13.72 -27.15 12.46
N GLU A 163 -13.77 -25.92 11.94
CA GLU A 163 -14.84 -24.98 12.28
C GLU A 163 -16.09 -25.19 11.41
N PRO A 164 -17.31 -25.02 11.96
CA PRO A 164 -18.53 -25.20 11.21
C PRO A 164 -18.66 -24.16 10.10
N LEU A 165 -19.02 -24.62 8.90
CA LEU A 165 -19.29 -23.78 7.74
C LEU A 165 -20.69 -23.19 7.85
N VAL A 166 -20.79 -21.97 8.37
CA VAL A 166 -22.05 -21.24 8.51
C VAL A 166 -22.27 -20.26 7.36
N PRO A 167 -23.53 -19.98 6.95
CA PRO A 167 -23.82 -18.92 5.98
C PRO A 167 -23.17 -17.59 6.38
N GLY A 168 -22.46 -16.96 5.44
CA GLY A 168 -21.69 -15.74 5.67
C GLY A 168 -20.28 -15.94 6.26
N ALA A 169 -19.88 -17.18 6.58
CA ALA A 169 -18.48 -17.49 6.89
C ALA A 169 -17.59 -17.16 5.69
N LEU A 170 -16.39 -16.63 5.93
CA LEU A 170 -15.48 -16.26 4.86
C LEU A 170 -14.62 -17.46 4.48
N VAL A 171 -14.85 -17.98 3.29
CA VAL A 171 -14.09 -19.07 2.69
C VAL A 171 -13.04 -18.53 1.74
N GLN A 172 -11.93 -19.26 1.64
CA GLN A 172 -10.92 -18.96 0.63
C GLN A 172 -11.44 -19.36 -0.73
N VAL A 173 -11.34 -18.45 -1.69
CA VAL A 173 -11.64 -18.70 -3.10
C VAL A 173 -10.42 -18.28 -3.90
N TYR A 174 -10.07 -19.08 -4.90
CA TYR A 174 -9.05 -18.71 -5.87
C TYR A 174 -9.62 -17.68 -6.83
N ALA A 175 -9.01 -16.49 -6.84
CA ALA A 175 -9.38 -15.39 -7.72
C ALA A 175 -8.21 -15.06 -8.65
N PRO A 176 -8.49 -14.54 -9.86
CA PRO A 176 -7.45 -13.98 -10.72
C PRO A 176 -6.66 -12.90 -9.99
N ARG A 177 -5.33 -12.93 -10.11
CA ARG A 177 -4.45 -11.94 -9.51
C ARG A 177 -4.55 -10.63 -10.28
N GLN A 178 -4.92 -9.57 -9.58
CA GLN A 178 -4.94 -8.23 -10.15
C GLN A 178 -3.52 -7.69 -10.36
N ARG A 179 -3.19 -7.30 -11.59
CA ARG A 179 -1.92 -6.68 -11.97
C ARG A 179 -2.17 -5.36 -12.69
N VAL A 180 -1.24 -4.43 -12.59
CA VAL A 180 -1.30 -3.17 -13.34
C VAL A 180 -0.88 -3.45 -14.78
N ASP A 181 -1.69 -3.03 -15.75
CA ASP A 181 -1.33 -3.15 -17.16
C ASP A 181 -0.07 -2.32 -17.49
N ALA A 182 0.70 -2.78 -18.48
CA ALA A 182 1.93 -2.10 -18.88
C ALA A 182 1.64 -0.74 -19.53
N ARG A 183 0.52 -0.62 -20.25
CA ARG A 183 0.12 0.59 -21.00
C ARG A 183 0.02 1.84 -20.11
N THR A 184 -0.58 1.71 -18.93
CA THR A 184 -0.77 2.80 -17.96
C THR A 184 0.28 2.75 -16.84
N GLY A 185 0.76 1.56 -16.48
CA GLY A 185 1.77 1.37 -15.47
C GLY A 185 3.15 1.94 -15.86
N LEU A 186 3.59 1.75 -17.10
CA LEU A 186 4.91 2.23 -17.56
C LEU A 186 5.00 3.76 -17.58
N PRO A 187 4.06 4.52 -18.18
CA PRO A 187 4.07 5.98 -18.11
C PRO A 187 4.04 6.50 -16.67
N GLY A 188 3.25 5.86 -15.79
CA GLY A 188 3.23 6.20 -14.36
C GLY A 188 4.59 6.00 -13.69
N ALA A 189 5.26 4.87 -13.95
CA ALA A 189 6.60 4.59 -13.44
C ALA A 189 7.65 5.56 -13.99
N VAL A 190 7.62 5.86 -15.30
CA VAL A 190 8.50 6.85 -15.94
C VAL A 190 8.28 8.24 -15.33
N GLY A 191 7.04 8.68 -15.16
CA GLY A 191 6.73 9.98 -14.55
C GLY A 191 7.24 10.08 -13.11
N LEU A 192 7.08 9.02 -12.31
CA LEU A 192 7.66 8.94 -10.97
C LEU A 192 9.19 9.03 -11.01
N LEU A 193 9.86 8.25 -11.86
CA LEU A 193 11.32 8.22 -11.98
C LEU A 193 11.86 9.58 -12.46
N LEU A 194 11.25 10.22 -13.44
CA LEU A 194 11.63 11.56 -13.91
C LEU A 194 11.51 12.60 -12.80
N ALA A 195 10.40 12.61 -12.06
CA ALA A 195 10.20 13.54 -10.96
C ALA A 195 11.24 13.33 -9.84
N LEU A 196 11.47 12.07 -9.44
CA LEU A 196 12.49 11.76 -8.42
C LEU A 196 13.91 12.05 -8.93
N GLY A 197 14.21 11.80 -10.20
CA GLY A 197 15.49 12.12 -10.83
C GLY A 197 15.78 13.61 -10.80
N LEU A 198 14.80 14.44 -11.17
CA LEU A 198 14.92 15.90 -11.09
C LEU A 198 15.15 16.38 -9.65
N LEU A 199 14.37 15.87 -8.69
CA LEU A 199 14.48 16.23 -7.28
C LEU A 199 15.84 15.85 -6.69
N THR A 200 16.30 14.62 -6.96
CA THR A 200 17.60 14.13 -6.45
C THR A 200 18.78 14.83 -7.10
N PHE A 201 18.74 15.08 -8.41
CA PHE A 201 19.76 15.88 -9.09
C PHE A 201 19.84 17.29 -8.52
N THR A 202 18.69 17.94 -8.29
CA THR A 202 18.61 19.28 -7.69
C THR A 202 19.17 19.28 -6.26
N ALA A 203 18.86 18.25 -5.47
CA ALA A 203 19.40 18.10 -4.12
C ALA A 203 20.92 17.93 -4.12
N VAL A 204 21.47 17.07 -4.98
CA VAL A 204 22.94 16.89 -5.11
C VAL A 204 23.62 18.19 -5.56
N ALA A 205 22.99 18.95 -6.46
CA ALA A 205 23.54 20.19 -6.97
C ALA A 205 23.50 21.35 -5.94
N ALA A 206 22.49 21.38 -5.06
CA ALA A 206 22.23 22.54 -4.19
C ALA A 206 22.39 22.28 -2.69
N ALA A 207 22.53 21.02 -2.24
CA ALA A 207 22.71 20.72 -0.82
C ALA A 207 23.99 21.39 -0.27
N PRO A 208 23.91 22.05 0.91
CA PRO A 208 25.05 22.72 1.51
C PRO A 208 25.87 21.80 2.42
N LYS A 209 25.33 20.66 2.87
CA LYS A 209 25.97 19.77 3.85
C LYS A 209 26.01 18.31 3.39
N ILE A 210 27.04 17.58 3.78
CA ILE A 210 27.20 16.14 3.58
C ILE A 210 27.80 15.46 4.82
N ILE A 211 27.61 14.14 4.95
CA ILE A 211 28.36 13.31 5.90
C ILE A 211 29.65 12.85 5.20
N LEU A 212 30.79 13.24 5.76
CA LEU A 212 32.09 12.74 5.41
C LEU A 212 32.47 11.62 6.38
N LEU A 213 32.82 10.46 5.84
CA LEU A 213 33.44 9.39 6.61
C LEU A 213 34.94 9.61 6.56
N VAL A 214 35.49 10.16 7.65
CA VAL A 214 36.92 10.44 7.74
C VAL A 214 37.55 9.37 8.63
N TRP A 215 38.64 8.78 8.15
CA TRP A 215 39.48 7.94 8.98
C TRP A 215 40.25 8.84 9.94
N GLU A 216 39.94 8.75 11.23
CA GLU A 216 40.70 9.48 12.23
C GLU A 216 41.86 8.62 12.71
N PRO A 217 43.12 9.05 12.48
CA PRO A 217 44.26 8.35 13.01
C PRO A 217 44.23 8.40 14.53
N VAL A 218 44.71 7.32 15.13
CA VAL A 218 44.77 7.11 16.57
C VAL A 218 45.55 8.26 17.24
N PRO A 219 44.96 9.01 18.20
CA PRO A 219 45.69 10.05 18.91
C PRO A 219 46.83 9.43 19.73
N SER A 220 48.04 9.97 19.61
CA SER A 220 49.21 9.49 20.37
C SER A 220 49.33 10.22 21.71
N PRO A 221 49.48 9.52 22.87
CA PRO A 221 49.55 8.06 23.01
C PRO A 221 48.17 7.41 23.11
N ALA A 222 47.96 6.32 22.39
CA ALA A 222 46.73 5.54 22.48
C ALA A 222 46.88 4.24 23.26
N PRO A 223 45.77 3.71 23.80
CA PRO A 223 45.75 2.38 24.42
C PRO A 223 46.24 1.30 23.44
N PRO A 224 46.98 0.29 23.93
CA PRO A 224 47.36 -0.87 23.11
C PRO A 224 46.12 -1.52 22.50
N GLY A 225 46.13 -1.73 21.18
CA GLY A 225 45.04 -2.40 20.45
C GLY A 225 44.00 -1.47 19.80
N TYR A 226 44.10 -0.14 19.98
CA TYR A 226 43.25 0.79 19.23
C TYR A 226 43.87 1.08 17.85
N VAL A 227 43.17 0.70 16.76
CA VAL A 227 43.71 0.73 15.37
C VAL A 227 43.29 1.99 14.60
N GLY A 228 42.40 2.81 15.16
CA GLY A 228 41.80 3.97 14.50
C GLY A 228 40.30 3.77 14.31
N GLY A 229 39.59 4.86 14.05
CA GLY A 229 38.14 4.84 13.95
C GLY A 229 37.65 5.56 12.69
N ILE A 230 36.54 5.08 12.14
CA ILE A 230 35.79 5.86 11.16
C ILE A 230 34.91 6.83 11.96
N GLN A 231 35.18 8.13 11.83
CA GLN A 231 34.30 9.16 12.36
C GLN A 231 33.38 9.68 11.26
N SER A 232 32.11 9.92 11.60
CA SER A 232 31.17 10.64 10.75
C SER A 232 31.22 12.13 11.09
N LEU A 233 31.76 12.94 10.17
CA LEU A 233 31.81 14.38 10.29
C LEU A 233 30.77 15.01 9.35
N VAL A 234 30.04 16.02 9.84
CA VAL A 234 29.12 16.80 9.01
C VAL A 234 29.88 18.03 8.49
N GLY A 235 30.12 18.09 7.18
CA GLY A 235 30.88 19.15 6.53
C GLY A 235 30.12 19.82 5.39
N PRO A 236 30.63 20.96 4.87
CA PRO A 236 30.11 21.54 3.63
C PRO A 236 30.35 20.59 2.45
N VAL A 237 29.46 20.58 1.45
CA VAL A 237 29.62 19.70 0.26
C VAL A 237 30.87 20.06 -0.56
N GLY A 238 31.19 21.35 -0.72
CA GLY A 238 32.39 21.80 -1.45
C GLY A 238 32.58 21.12 -2.81
N ASP A 239 33.81 20.67 -3.07
CA ASP A 239 34.23 20.00 -4.31
C ASP A 239 33.73 18.55 -4.41
N ASP A 240 33.30 17.92 -3.30
CA ASP A 240 32.74 16.56 -3.31
C ASP A 240 31.45 16.49 -4.14
N ARG A 241 30.82 17.63 -4.45
CA ARG A 241 29.71 17.70 -5.40
C ARG A 241 30.06 17.08 -6.74
N VAL A 242 31.27 17.32 -7.24
CA VAL A 242 31.74 16.76 -8.53
C VAL A 242 31.78 15.24 -8.45
N VAL A 243 32.19 14.68 -7.32
CA VAL A 243 32.22 13.22 -7.10
C VAL A 243 30.80 12.65 -7.20
N TRP A 244 29.82 13.24 -6.51
CA TRP A 244 28.45 12.73 -6.52
C TRP A 244 27.75 12.89 -7.87
N LEU A 245 27.97 14.01 -8.58
CA LEU A 245 27.48 14.18 -9.94
C LEU A 245 28.12 13.16 -10.90
N THR A 246 29.40 12.86 -10.72
CA THR A 246 30.10 11.82 -11.48
C THR A 246 29.50 10.44 -11.20
N VAL A 247 29.21 10.12 -9.93
CA VAL A 247 28.53 8.87 -9.54
C VAL A 247 27.16 8.74 -10.24
N LEU A 248 26.36 9.81 -10.26
CA LEU A 248 25.08 9.82 -10.97
C LEU A 248 25.24 9.65 -12.49
N ALA A 249 26.25 10.28 -13.09
CA ALA A 249 26.55 10.13 -14.51
C ALA A 249 26.98 8.70 -14.88
N VAL A 250 27.85 8.09 -14.07
CA VAL A 250 28.25 6.68 -14.21
C VAL A 250 27.03 5.76 -14.05
N ALA A 251 26.18 6.00 -13.05
CA ALA A 251 24.95 5.24 -12.85
C ALA A 251 24.00 5.35 -14.07
N LEU A 252 23.89 6.53 -14.68
CA LEU A 252 23.12 6.72 -15.90
C LEU A 252 23.71 5.95 -17.09
N ALA A 253 25.03 5.96 -17.26
CA ALA A 253 25.70 5.19 -18.30
C ALA A 253 25.45 3.67 -18.13
N VAL A 254 25.55 3.16 -16.90
CA VAL A 254 25.18 1.78 -16.55
C VAL A 254 23.72 1.50 -16.88
N GLY A 255 22.82 2.43 -16.54
CA GLY A 255 21.40 2.37 -16.87
C GLY A 255 21.13 2.29 -18.38
N MET A 256 21.86 3.07 -19.18
CA MET A 256 21.76 3.05 -20.65
C MET A 256 22.20 1.71 -21.23
N VAL A 257 23.31 1.14 -20.75
CA VAL A 257 23.74 -0.21 -21.15
C VAL A 257 22.69 -1.26 -20.77
N GLY A 258 22.18 -1.19 -19.53
CA GLY A 258 21.10 -2.05 -19.05
C GLY A 258 19.83 -1.93 -19.89
N ALA A 259 19.50 -0.72 -20.34
CA ALA A 259 18.33 -0.45 -21.18
C ALA A 259 18.45 -1.07 -22.57
N VAL A 260 19.64 -1.03 -23.20
CA VAL A 260 19.88 -1.71 -24.48
C VAL A 260 19.70 -3.23 -24.34
N VAL A 261 20.25 -3.81 -23.26
CA VAL A 261 20.09 -5.24 -22.96
C VAL A 261 18.62 -5.58 -22.70
N GLY A 262 17.94 -4.79 -21.88
CA GLY A 262 16.51 -4.94 -21.57
C GLY A 262 15.63 -4.83 -22.81
N HIS A 263 15.91 -3.87 -23.69
CA HIS A 263 15.21 -3.68 -24.96
C HIS A 263 15.34 -4.90 -25.87
N ARG A 264 16.55 -5.45 -26.03
CA ARG A 264 16.77 -6.70 -26.80
C ARG A 264 16.00 -7.87 -26.21
N ARG A 265 16.00 -8.03 -24.88
CA ARG A 265 15.25 -9.07 -24.17
C ARG A 265 13.74 -8.92 -24.40
N LEU A 266 13.21 -7.71 -24.24
CA LEU A 266 11.79 -7.41 -24.44
C LEU A 266 11.35 -7.71 -25.87
N ARG A 267 12.09 -7.24 -26.88
CA ARG A 267 11.77 -7.53 -28.29
C ARG A 267 11.78 -9.01 -28.62
N ARG A 268 12.68 -9.79 -28.01
CA ARG A 268 12.80 -11.23 -28.23
C ARG A 268 11.70 -12.02 -27.52
N LEU A 269 11.38 -11.67 -26.28
CA LEU A 269 10.60 -12.52 -25.39
C LEU A 269 9.13 -12.11 -25.25
N LEU A 270 8.77 -10.85 -25.49
CA LEU A 270 7.37 -10.42 -25.44
C LEU A 270 6.47 -11.13 -26.47
N PRO A 271 6.91 -11.37 -27.72
CA PRO A 271 6.07 -12.07 -28.70
C PRO A 271 5.81 -13.54 -28.34
N LEU A 272 6.63 -14.14 -27.47
CA LEU A 272 6.49 -15.53 -27.03
C LEU A 272 5.38 -15.74 -25.99
N GLY A 273 4.58 -14.70 -25.71
CA GLY A 273 3.44 -14.65 -24.77
C GLY A 273 3.12 -15.94 -24.03
N VAL A 274 3.30 -15.94 -22.70
CA VAL A 274 2.80 -17.02 -21.85
C VAL A 274 1.33 -16.73 -21.57
N ASP A 275 0.46 -17.72 -21.76
CA ASP A 275 -0.94 -17.59 -21.37
C ASP A 275 -1.04 -17.46 -19.83
N GLN A 276 -1.83 -16.49 -19.36
CA GLN A 276 -1.89 -16.06 -17.97
C GLN A 276 -3.34 -16.18 -17.45
N VAL A 277 -3.84 -17.41 -17.43
CA VAL A 277 -5.24 -17.76 -17.09
C VAL A 277 -5.70 -17.17 -15.75
N HIS A 278 -4.81 -17.08 -14.76
CA HIS A 278 -5.13 -16.58 -13.42
C HIS A 278 -4.83 -15.10 -13.21
N ARG A 279 -4.89 -14.28 -14.26
CA ARG A 279 -4.54 -12.87 -14.19
C ARG A 279 -5.68 -11.96 -14.64
N GLU A 280 -5.89 -10.89 -13.88
CA GLU A 280 -6.74 -9.77 -14.29
C GLU A 280 -5.87 -8.52 -14.43
N LEU A 281 -5.80 -7.96 -15.63
CA LEU A 281 -5.09 -6.70 -15.89
C LEU A 281 -6.02 -5.52 -15.61
N ARG A 282 -5.52 -4.56 -14.83
CA ARG A 282 -6.24 -3.34 -14.50
C ARG A 282 -5.41 -2.12 -14.86
N PRO A 283 -6.03 -1.06 -15.39
CA PRO A 283 -5.35 0.20 -15.55
C PRO A 283 -4.94 0.78 -14.19
N LEU A 284 -3.92 1.62 -14.22
CA LEU A 284 -3.48 2.39 -13.08
C LEU A 284 -4.60 3.34 -12.61
N GLY A 285 -5.44 2.85 -11.70
CA GLY A 285 -6.56 3.63 -11.18
C GLY A 285 -6.12 4.80 -10.30
N VAL A 286 -7.10 5.61 -9.85
CA VAL A 286 -6.89 6.81 -9.00
C VAL A 286 -6.00 6.53 -7.79
N ARG A 287 -6.17 5.36 -7.13
CA ARG A 287 -5.33 4.97 -5.98
C ARG A 287 -3.87 4.74 -6.36
N GLY A 288 -3.61 4.22 -7.55
CA GLY A 288 -2.26 4.06 -8.10
C GLY A 288 -1.62 5.42 -8.35
N VAL A 289 -2.34 6.35 -8.97
CA VAL A 289 -1.88 7.73 -9.19
C VAL A 289 -1.58 8.44 -7.87
N LEU A 290 -2.48 8.36 -6.89
CA LEU A 290 -2.25 8.92 -5.55
C LEU A 290 -1.01 8.31 -4.86
N ARG A 291 -0.69 7.04 -5.14
CA ARG A 291 0.53 6.40 -4.65
C ARG A 291 1.79 6.95 -5.30
N LEU A 292 1.78 7.17 -6.61
CA LEU A 292 2.88 7.82 -7.29
C LEU A 292 3.08 9.25 -6.77
N ALA A 293 2.00 10.02 -6.69
CA ALA A 293 2.02 11.39 -6.17
C ALA A 293 2.55 11.46 -4.72
N TYR A 294 2.15 10.52 -3.86
CA TYR A 294 2.68 10.42 -2.50
C TYR A 294 4.20 10.23 -2.50
N TRP A 295 4.74 9.32 -3.31
CA TRP A 295 6.19 9.09 -3.38
C TRP A 295 6.96 10.28 -3.95
N VAL A 296 6.39 11.00 -4.93
CA VAL A 296 6.96 12.27 -5.41
C VAL A 296 6.99 13.31 -4.29
N ALA A 297 5.91 13.45 -3.51
CA ALA A 297 5.87 14.38 -2.38
C ALA A 297 6.88 14.03 -1.28
N VAL A 298 7.06 12.74 -0.98
CA VAL A 298 8.11 12.26 -0.07
C VAL A 298 9.49 12.63 -0.60
N GLY A 299 9.78 12.33 -1.86
CA GLY A 299 11.05 12.69 -2.50
C GLY A 299 11.29 14.20 -2.50
N ALA A 300 10.26 15.01 -2.76
CA ALA A 300 10.36 16.47 -2.75
C ALA A 300 10.64 17.01 -1.34
N THR A 301 10.02 16.40 -0.32
CA THR A 301 10.27 16.75 1.09
C THR A 301 11.72 16.43 1.48
N VAL A 302 12.23 15.25 1.09
CA VAL A 302 13.62 14.86 1.34
C VAL A 302 14.59 15.81 0.64
N ALA A 303 14.39 16.06 -0.66
CA ALA A 303 15.22 16.99 -1.44
C ALA A 303 15.21 18.40 -0.82
N TRP A 304 14.04 18.92 -0.42
CA TRP A 304 13.95 20.22 0.24
C TRP A 304 14.68 20.27 1.58
N LEU A 305 14.60 19.21 2.39
CA LEU A 305 15.32 19.13 3.66
C LEU A 305 16.85 19.11 3.45
N GLU A 306 17.34 18.42 2.42
CA GLU A 306 18.76 18.41 2.06
C GLU A 306 19.21 19.76 1.50
N ILE A 307 18.47 20.36 0.57
CA ILE A 307 18.76 21.68 -0.02
C ILE A 307 18.78 22.77 1.04
N SER A 308 17.85 22.73 2.01
CA SER A 308 17.81 23.71 3.10
C SER A 308 18.88 23.47 4.19
N GLY A 309 19.70 22.43 4.07
CA GLY A 309 20.73 22.08 5.06
C GLY A 309 20.19 21.62 6.41
N ARG A 310 18.90 21.24 6.46
CA ARG A 310 18.24 20.63 7.62
C ARG A 310 18.51 19.13 7.70
N LEU A 311 18.73 18.50 6.56
CA LEU A 311 19.28 17.16 6.41
C LEU A 311 20.63 17.27 5.69
N VAL A 312 21.54 16.37 6.00
CA VAL A 312 22.77 16.15 5.22
C VAL A 312 22.44 15.42 3.93
N LEU A 313 23.14 15.72 2.84
CA LEU A 313 23.01 15.02 1.57
C LEU A 313 23.36 13.54 1.78
N TRP A 314 22.33 12.69 1.82
CA TRP A 314 22.53 11.26 2.08
C TRP A 314 21.49 10.41 1.37
N LEU A 315 20.21 10.82 1.38
CA LEU A 315 19.13 10.03 0.82
C LEU A 315 18.96 10.28 -0.69
N SER A 316 19.21 11.50 -1.17
CA SER A 316 19.04 11.79 -2.60
C SER A 316 20.05 11.07 -3.49
N VAL A 317 21.28 10.82 -3.02
CA VAL A 317 22.31 10.12 -3.81
C VAL A 317 21.89 8.69 -4.17
N PRO A 318 21.58 7.77 -3.23
CA PRO A 318 21.17 6.41 -3.57
C PRO A 318 19.85 6.35 -4.34
N ILE A 319 18.90 7.26 -4.06
CA ILE A 319 17.66 7.37 -4.85
C ILE A 319 18.01 7.80 -6.28
N GLY A 320 18.87 8.81 -6.46
CA GLY A 320 19.32 9.30 -7.76
C GLY A 320 20.05 8.23 -8.56
N VAL A 321 20.94 7.45 -7.93
CA VAL A 321 21.61 6.30 -8.55
C VAL A 321 20.57 5.27 -9.02
N GLY A 322 19.60 4.91 -8.17
CA GLY A 322 18.52 4.01 -8.55
C GLY A 322 17.69 4.52 -9.73
N VAL A 323 17.34 5.81 -9.73
CA VAL A 323 16.62 6.45 -10.84
C VAL A 323 17.44 6.43 -12.13
N ALA A 324 18.71 6.82 -12.07
CA ALA A 324 19.61 6.89 -13.22
C ALA A 324 19.80 5.51 -13.88
N VAL A 325 19.86 4.44 -13.08
CA VAL A 325 19.94 3.06 -13.57
C VAL A 325 18.61 2.59 -14.19
N LEU A 326 17.48 2.91 -13.57
CA LEU A 326 16.17 2.36 -13.97
C LEU A 326 15.51 3.13 -15.11
N LEU A 327 15.59 4.46 -15.10
CA LEU A 327 14.83 5.34 -16.00
C LEU A 327 15.03 5.02 -17.49
N PRO A 328 16.26 4.83 -18.02
CA PRO A 328 16.47 4.48 -19.42
C PRO A 328 15.75 3.19 -19.83
N THR A 329 15.76 2.18 -18.95
CA THR A 329 15.11 0.89 -19.20
C THR A 329 13.59 1.05 -19.29
N PHE A 330 12.98 1.82 -18.39
CA PHE A 330 11.54 2.07 -18.41
C PHE A 330 11.10 2.93 -19.61
N LEU A 331 11.91 3.89 -20.05
CA LEU A 331 11.66 4.68 -21.26
C LEU A 331 11.64 3.78 -22.51
N LEU A 332 12.67 2.94 -22.70
CA LEU A 332 12.71 2.01 -23.84
C LEU A 332 11.60 0.95 -23.75
N ALA A 333 11.30 0.44 -22.55
CA ALA A 333 10.19 -0.48 -22.35
C ALA A 333 8.85 0.14 -22.75
N THR A 334 8.64 1.43 -22.44
CA THR A 334 7.44 2.17 -22.86
C THR A 334 7.32 2.23 -24.39
N ALA A 335 8.43 2.50 -25.09
CA ALA A 335 8.45 2.53 -26.55
C ALA A 335 8.15 1.15 -27.16
N VAL A 336 8.74 0.07 -26.62
CA VAL A 336 8.50 -1.30 -27.09
C VAL A 336 7.03 -1.70 -26.89
N VAL A 337 6.48 -1.46 -25.70
CA VAL A 337 5.11 -1.86 -25.36
C VAL A 337 4.08 -1.08 -26.17
N ARG A 338 4.33 0.21 -26.47
CA ARG A 338 3.48 1.01 -27.36
C ARG A 338 3.49 0.55 -28.82
N GLY A 339 4.56 -0.13 -29.25
CA GLY A 339 4.68 -0.68 -30.61
C GLY A 339 4.00 -2.04 -30.80
N LEU A 340 3.44 -2.64 -29.74
CA LEU A 340 2.69 -3.89 -29.85
C LEU A 340 1.29 -3.66 -30.45
N PRO A 341 0.71 -4.65 -31.14
CA PRO A 341 -0.62 -4.52 -31.77
C PRO A 341 -1.72 -4.04 -30.81
N ASP A 342 -1.74 -4.57 -29.58
CA ASP A 342 -2.74 -4.21 -28.57
C ASP A 342 -2.34 -2.98 -27.72
N GLY A 343 -1.22 -2.33 -28.05
CA GLY A 343 -0.67 -1.22 -27.28
C GLY A 343 -0.30 -1.57 -25.82
N GLY A 344 -0.10 -2.86 -25.53
CA GLY A 344 0.32 -3.36 -24.21
C GLY A 344 -0.79 -3.57 -23.18
N THR A 345 -2.06 -3.63 -23.58
CA THR A 345 -3.19 -3.89 -22.67
C THR A 345 -3.23 -5.33 -22.16
N SER A 346 -2.63 -6.27 -22.89
CA SER A 346 -2.54 -7.70 -22.56
C SER A 346 -1.31 -8.08 -21.71
N ILE A 347 -0.45 -7.12 -21.38
CA ILE A 347 0.81 -7.37 -20.65
C ILE A 347 0.80 -6.64 -19.31
N ALA A 348 1.22 -7.32 -18.24
CA ALA A 348 1.42 -6.70 -16.94
C ALA A 348 2.72 -5.88 -16.89
N LEU A 349 2.71 -4.74 -16.19
CA LEU A 349 3.93 -3.96 -15.90
C LEU A 349 5.03 -4.83 -15.25
N ALA A 350 4.63 -5.74 -14.37
CA ALA A 350 5.55 -6.64 -13.67
C ALA A 350 6.29 -7.60 -14.62
N ASP A 351 5.64 -8.03 -15.69
CA ASP A 351 6.25 -8.94 -16.68
C ASP A 351 7.27 -8.21 -17.53
N VAL A 352 6.96 -6.97 -17.94
CA VAL A 352 7.92 -6.11 -18.65
C VAL A 352 9.19 -5.94 -17.82
N TRP A 353 9.04 -5.65 -16.52
CA TRP A 353 10.17 -5.56 -15.60
C TRP A 353 10.92 -6.89 -15.45
N TRP A 354 10.20 -8.01 -15.29
CA TRP A 354 10.79 -9.34 -15.17
C TRP A 354 11.59 -9.73 -16.41
N ILE A 355 11.02 -9.55 -17.60
CA ILE A 355 11.68 -9.87 -18.87
C ILE A 355 12.91 -8.98 -19.07
N ALA A 356 12.79 -7.67 -18.84
CA ALA A 356 13.90 -6.74 -18.99
C ALA A 356 15.07 -7.09 -18.04
N SER A 357 14.76 -7.31 -16.76
CA SER A 357 15.76 -7.56 -15.72
C SER A 357 16.35 -8.97 -15.76
N ARG A 358 15.53 -10.01 -15.98
CA ARG A 358 15.96 -11.42 -15.90
C ARG A 358 16.20 -12.09 -17.24
N GLY A 359 15.68 -11.54 -18.35
CA GLY A 359 15.83 -12.13 -19.68
C GLY A 359 15.15 -13.50 -19.81
N ARG A 360 14.05 -13.71 -19.09
CA ARG A 360 13.24 -14.94 -19.13
C ARG A 360 11.77 -14.58 -19.28
N THR A 361 10.99 -15.48 -19.86
CA THR A 361 9.53 -15.37 -19.86
C THR A 361 9.01 -15.42 -18.41
N PRO A 362 7.95 -14.67 -18.08
CA PRO A 362 7.34 -14.72 -16.75
C PRO A 362 6.70 -16.09 -16.53
N GLU A 363 6.84 -16.62 -15.31
CA GLU A 363 6.09 -17.81 -14.91
C GLU A 363 4.59 -17.51 -14.91
N PRO A 364 3.73 -18.53 -15.15
CA PRO A 364 2.28 -18.38 -14.98
C PRO A 364 1.95 -17.87 -13.58
N ASP A 365 1.12 -16.82 -13.49
CA ASP A 365 0.65 -16.29 -12.22
C ASP A 365 -0.11 -17.37 -11.46
N ARG A 366 0.24 -17.58 -10.19
CA ARG A 366 -0.56 -18.41 -9.28
C ARG A 366 -1.85 -17.65 -8.92
N PRO A 367 -2.99 -18.35 -8.77
CA PRO A 367 -4.23 -17.71 -8.35
C PRO A 367 -4.04 -17.01 -6.99
N ALA A 368 -4.63 -15.83 -6.86
CA ALA A 368 -4.66 -15.13 -5.60
C ALA A 368 -5.71 -15.77 -4.69
N VAL A 369 -5.44 -15.78 -3.38
CA VAL A 369 -6.43 -16.21 -2.40
C VAL A 369 -7.24 -14.98 -1.98
N GLU A 370 -8.52 -14.98 -2.31
CA GLU A 370 -9.49 -14.01 -1.83
C GLU A 370 -10.44 -14.66 -0.82
N LEU A 371 -11.07 -13.83 0.02
CA LEU A 371 -12.09 -14.29 0.95
C LEU A 371 -13.47 -13.88 0.44
N CYS A 372 -14.32 -14.87 0.19
CA CYS A 372 -15.70 -14.66 -0.21
C CYS A 372 -16.65 -15.17 0.88
N PRO A 373 -17.78 -14.48 1.12
CA PRO A 373 -18.83 -15.01 1.98
C PRO A 373 -19.39 -16.31 1.41
N TYR A 374 -19.50 -17.33 2.26
CA TYR A 374 -20.13 -18.59 1.92
C TYR A 374 -21.65 -18.40 1.77
N PRO A 375 -22.25 -18.74 0.62
CA PRO A 375 -23.66 -18.47 0.33
C PRO A 375 -24.65 -19.37 1.10
N GLY A 376 -24.17 -20.34 1.90
CA GLY A 376 -25.01 -21.17 2.77
C GLY A 376 -25.52 -22.45 2.13
N PHE A 377 -25.59 -22.53 0.80
CA PHE A 377 -25.89 -23.75 0.06
C PHE A 377 -25.22 -23.67 -1.32
N VAL A 378 -24.33 -24.61 -1.64
CA VAL A 378 -23.89 -24.82 -3.03
C VAL A 378 -24.62 -26.10 -3.48
N PRO A 379 -25.57 -26.04 -4.43
CA PRO A 379 -26.35 -27.20 -4.85
C PRO A 379 -25.51 -28.34 -5.45
N ASN A 380 -24.26 -28.06 -5.81
CA ASN A 380 -23.26 -29.04 -6.15
C ASN A 380 -22.11 -28.95 -5.17
N PRO A 381 -21.56 -30.08 -4.67
CA PRO A 381 -20.24 -30.04 -4.05
C PRO A 381 -19.31 -29.33 -5.03
N LEU A 382 -18.69 -28.23 -4.59
CA LEU A 382 -17.58 -27.65 -5.33
C LEU A 382 -16.62 -28.82 -5.59
N PRO A 383 -16.17 -29.04 -6.85
CA PRO A 383 -15.20 -30.09 -7.14
C PRO A 383 -14.07 -29.96 -6.12
N ASN A 384 -13.81 -31.06 -5.41
CA ASN A 384 -12.93 -31.19 -4.25
C ASN A 384 -11.85 -30.09 -4.20
N LEU A 385 -12.07 -29.03 -3.42
CA LEU A 385 -11.06 -27.97 -3.21
C LEU A 385 -9.84 -28.50 -2.44
N SER A 386 -9.90 -29.73 -1.93
CA SER A 386 -8.80 -30.46 -1.30
C SER A 386 -7.93 -31.25 -2.27
N GLU A 387 -8.35 -31.43 -3.52
CA GLU A 387 -7.45 -31.96 -4.54
C GLU A 387 -6.63 -30.78 -5.10
N PRO A 388 -5.32 -30.69 -4.81
CA PRO A 388 -4.48 -29.79 -5.59
C PRO A 388 -4.71 -30.16 -7.05
N PRO A 389 -4.85 -29.19 -7.97
CA PRO A 389 -4.95 -29.51 -9.38
C PRO A 389 -3.81 -30.47 -9.69
N LEU A 390 -4.13 -31.65 -10.21
CA LEU A 390 -3.15 -32.58 -10.74
C LEU A 390 -2.44 -31.81 -11.85
N ILE A 391 -1.34 -31.14 -11.49
CA ILE A 391 -0.35 -30.65 -12.43
C ILE A 391 0.21 -31.95 -12.99
N GLY A 392 -0.27 -32.34 -14.17
CA GLY A 392 0.42 -33.32 -14.99
C GLY A 392 1.85 -32.81 -15.16
N LEU A 393 2.78 -33.49 -14.49
CA LEU A 393 4.21 -33.37 -14.73
C LEU A 393 4.57 -33.99 -16.07
#